data_AF-A0A227PIF2-F1
#
_entry.id   AF-A0A227PIF2-F1
#
_cell.length_a   1.000
_cell.length_b   1.000
_cell.length_c   1.000
_cell.angle_alpha   90.00
_cell.angle_beta   90.00
_cell.angle_gamma   90.00
#
_symmetry.space_group_name_H-M   'P 1'
#
loop_
_entity.id
_entity.type
_entity.pdbx_description
1 polymer ?
#
loop_
_entity_poly.entity_id
_entity_poly.type
_entity_poly.pdbx_seq_one_letter_code
_entity_poly.pdbx_strand_id
1 'polypeptide(L)'
;MEINFDVIRIGKIRKDNTAEIILKQNVNFMKCGIRHLLNNIDNLDEKIEIILAIPGKGYSVKIVLQEVKKKHIRNELKNNFPYSIYNGKYSAILDNVNNKISKGY
;
A
#
# COMPACT_ATOMS: atom_id res chain seq x y z
N MET A 1 -9.16 15.45 -4.49
CA MET A 1 -9.14 14.08 -3.93
C MET A 1 -8.02 13.91 -2.91
N GLU A 2 -8.34 13.53 -1.67
CA GLU A 2 -7.34 13.26 -0.62
C GLU A 2 -7.08 11.74 -0.53
N ILE A 3 -5.86 11.29 -0.83
CA ILE A 3 -5.49 9.88 -0.71
C ILE A 3 -4.54 9.70 0.48
N ASN A 4 -5.04 9.01 1.49
CA ASN A 4 -4.29 8.67 2.69
C ASN A 4 -3.73 7.25 2.57
N PHE A 5 -2.42 7.15 2.81
CA PHE A 5 -1.71 5.88 2.74
C PHE A 5 -1.25 5.45 4.12
N ASP A 6 -1.69 4.27 4.50
CA ASP A 6 -1.22 3.58 5.69
C ASP A 6 -0.26 2.49 5.28
N VAL A 7 0.98 2.55 5.78
CA VAL A 7 2.00 1.55 5.45
C VAL A 7 2.14 0.62 6.64
N ILE A 8 1.78 -0.65 6.46
CA ILE A 8 1.87 -1.70 7.47
C ILE A 8 3.02 -2.63 7.12
N ARG A 9 3.93 -2.84 8.08
CA ARG A 9 4.99 -3.83 7.93
C ARG A 9 4.57 -5.16 8.52
N ILE A 10 4.63 -6.20 7.71
CA ILE A 10 4.47 -7.58 8.18
C ILE A 10 5.84 -8.08 8.63
N GLY A 11 6.00 -8.31 9.94
CA GLY A 11 7.26 -8.74 10.53
C GLY A 11 8.21 -7.60 10.88
N LYS A 12 9.52 -7.88 10.89
CA LYS A 12 10.55 -6.97 11.44
C LYS A 12 11.24 -6.11 10.37
N ILE A 13 11.88 -5.03 10.82
CA ILE A 13 12.79 -4.20 10.01
C ILE A 13 13.94 -5.08 9.49
N ARG A 14 14.39 -4.85 8.25
CA ARG A 14 15.53 -5.56 7.68
C ARG A 14 16.81 -5.11 8.40
N LYS A 15 17.73 -6.06 8.60
CA LYS A 15 19.06 -5.74 9.14
C LYS A 15 19.92 -4.98 8.12
N ASP A 16 19.71 -5.24 6.84
CA ASP A 16 20.40 -4.57 5.75
C ASP A 16 19.76 -3.20 5.48
N ASN A 17 20.55 -2.14 5.61
CA ASN A 17 20.11 -0.76 5.41
C ASN A 17 19.80 -0.47 3.93
N THR A 18 20.55 -1.05 2.99
CA THR A 18 20.29 -0.88 1.56
C THR A 18 18.93 -1.48 1.20
N ALA A 19 18.61 -2.64 1.77
CA ALA A 19 17.31 -3.26 1.64
C ALA A 19 16.16 -2.37 2.14
N GLU A 20 16.34 -1.67 3.26
CA GLU A 20 15.35 -0.70 3.76
C GLU A 20 15.21 0.53 2.87
N ILE A 21 16.30 1.06 2.32
CA ILE A 21 16.26 2.20 1.39
C ILE A 21 15.46 1.83 0.14
N ILE A 22 15.73 0.65 -0.44
CA ILE A 22 14.99 0.14 -1.61
C ILE A 22 13.50 -0.02 -1.28
N LEU A 23 13.17 -0.57 -0.10
CA LEU A 23 11.77 -0.70 0.34
C LEU A 23 11.08 0.66 0.42
N LYS A 24 11.74 1.66 1.02
CA LYS A 24 11.20 3.02 1.12
C LYS A 24 10.99 3.65 -0.26
N GLN A 25 11.91 3.49 -1.19
CA GLN A 25 11.74 3.94 -2.56
C GLN A 25 10.54 3.26 -3.24
N ASN A 26 10.41 1.94 -3.09
CA ASN A 26 9.30 1.17 -3.66
C ASN A 26 7.95 1.59 -3.08
N VAL A 27 7.87 1.90 -1.78
CA VAL A 27 6.66 2.45 -1.15
C VAL A 27 6.31 3.79 -1.79
N ASN A 28 7.28 4.68 -1.96
CA ASN A 28 7.06 5.99 -2.57
C ASN A 28 6.62 5.87 -4.03
N PHE A 29 7.26 5.01 -4.83
CA PHE A 29 6.83 4.75 -6.19
C PHE A 29 5.40 4.22 -6.26
N MET A 30 5.03 3.31 -5.36
CA MET A 30 3.66 2.79 -5.28
C MET A 30 2.65 3.90 -4.94
N LYS A 31 2.95 4.73 -3.93
CA LYS A 31 2.09 5.87 -3.56
C LYS A 31 1.91 6.85 -4.72
N CYS A 32 3.00 7.19 -5.41
CA CYS A 32 2.96 8.08 -6.58
C CYS A 32 2.14 7.48 -7.72
N GLY A 33 2.37 6.20 -8.06
CA GLY A 33 1.63 5.51 -9.12
C GLY A 33 0.13 5.45 -8.82
N ILE A 34 -0.25 5.10 -7.59
CA ILE A 34 -1.65 5.08 -7.17
C ILE A 34 -2.27 6.47 -7.20
N ARG A 35 -1.57 7.50 -6.70
CA ARG A 35 -2.04 8.89 -6.78
C ARG A 35 -2.28 9.32 -8.21
N HIS A 36 -1.34 9.05 -9.10
CA HIS A 36 -1.47 9.40 -10.50
C HIS A 36 -2.65 8.70 -11.16
N LEU A 37 -2.80 7.39 -10.93
CA LEU A 37 -3.92 6.61 -11.45
C LEU A 37 -5.27 7.18 -10.97
N LEU A 38 -5.41 7.37 -9.65
CA LEU A 38 -6.70 7.74 -9.07
C LEU A 38 -7.05 9.22 -9.27
N ASN A 39 -6.06 10.10 -9.41
CA ASN A 39 -6.30 11.52 -9.74
C ASN A 39 -6.89 11.72 -11.14
N ASN A 40 -6.71 10.75 -12.04
CA ASN A 40 -7.28 10.77 -13.40
C ASN A 40 -8.71 10.22 -13.45
N ILE A 41 -9.30 9.82 -12.31
CA ILE A 41 -10.67 9.33 -12.23
C ILE A 41 -11.56 10.49 -11.78
N ASP A 42 -12.45 10.95 -12.67
CA ASP A 42 -13.42 12.01 -12.38
C ASP A 42 -14.37 11.63 -11.23
N ASN A 43 -14.84 12.63 -10.47
CA ASN A 43 -15.84 12.53 -9.39
C ASN A 43 -15.40 11.83 -8.10
N LEU A 44 -14.19 12.10 -7.62
CA LEU A 44 -13.74 11.69 -6.29
C LEU A 44 -13.44 12.89 -5.38
N ASP A 45 -14.52 13.55 -4.91
CA ASP A 45 -14.45 14.56 -3.84
C ASP A 45 -14.21 13.96 -2.45
N GLU A 46 -14.08 12.64 -2.36
CA GLU A 46 -13.94 11.92 -1.10
C GLU A 46 -12.50 11.53 -0.78
N LYS A 47 -12.25 11.40 0.53
CA LYS A 47 -11.03 10.83 1.09
C LYS A 47 -10.97 9.33 0.81
N ILE A 48 -9.88 8.86 0.23
CA ILE A 48 -9.61 7.44 -0.02
C ILE A 48 -8.51 6.97 0.93
N GLU A 49 -8.78 5.91 1.67
CA GLU A 49 -7.81 5.27 2.54
C GLU A 49 -7.28 4.00 1.87
N ILE A 50 -5.96 3.90 1.75
CA ILE A 50 -5.28 2.79 1.11
C ILE A 50 -4.23 2.25 2.06
N ILE A 51 -4.30 0.95 2.33
CA ILE A 51 -3.28 0.25 3.09
C ILE A 51 -2.27 -0.39 2.13
N LEU A 52 -1.00 -0.09 2.35
CA LEU A 52 0.14 -0.72 1.72
C LEU A 52 0.81 -1.68 2.71
N ALA A 53 1.01 -2.93 2.33
CA ALA A 53 1.71 -3.92 3.12
C ALA A 53 3.15 -4.09 2.62
N ILE A 54 4.13 -3.94 3.52
CA ILE A 54 5.52 -4.36 3.30
C ILE A 54 5.63 -5.81 3.77
N PRO A 55 5.87 -6.77 2.87
CA PRO A 55 5.95 -8.18 3.25
C PRO A 55 7.22 -8.48 4.05
N GLY A 56 7.13 -9.51 4.89
CA GLY A 56 8.25 -9.99 5.69
C GLY A 56 9.42 -10.58 4.91
N LYS A 57 9.33 -10.72 3.58
CA LYS A 57 10.44 -11.08 2.66
C LYS A 57 10.30 -10.33 1.32
N GLY A 58 11.42 -10.08 0.65
CA GLY A 58 11.47 -9.37 -0.63
C GLY A 58 11.27 -7.85 -0.53
N TYR A 59 11.11 -7.22 -1.70
CA TYR A 59 11.06 -5.76 -1.88
C TYR A 59 9.75 -5.22 -2.45
N SER A 60 8.82 -6.12 -2.83
CA SER A 60 7.57 -5.74 -3.49
C SER A 60 6.53 -5.32 -2.46
N VAL A 61 6.19 -4.03 -2.47
CA VAL A 61 5.09 -3.47 -1.68
C VAL A 61 3.76 -3.95 -2.25
N LYS A 62 2.84 -4.31 -1.37
CA LYS A 62 1.52 -4.82 -1.75
C LYS A 62 0.40 -3.87 -1.35
N ILE A 63 -0.69 -3.86 -2.11
CA ILE A 63 -1.91 -3.09 -1.86
C ILE A 63 -2.92 -4.03 -1.21
N VAL A 64 -3.47 -3.62 -0.07
CA VAL A 64 -4.52 -4.36 0.63
C VAL A 64 -5.87 -3.82 0.18
N LEU A 65 -6.54 -4.55 -0.72
CA LEU A 65 -7.80 -4.09 -1.33
C LEU A 65 -9.01 -4.22 -0.39
N GLN A 66 -8.91 -5.02 0.67
CA GLN A 66 -10.02 -5.32 1.59
C GLN A 66 -10.60 -4.05 2.23
N GLU A 67 -9.75 -3.05 2.50
CA GLU A 67 -10.15 -1.79 3.14
C GLU A 67 -10.58 -0.70 2.13
N VAL A 68 -10.40 -0.95 0.82
CA VAL A 68 -10.84 0.00 -0.20
C VAL A 68 -12.34 -0.17 -0.43
N LYS A 69 -13.14 0.70 0.19
CA LYS A 69 -14.62 0.62 0.21
C LYS A 69 -15.22 0.57 -1.21
N LYS A 70 -14.78 1.47 -2.10
CA LYS A 70 -15.34 1.64 -3.44
C LYS A 70 -14.92 0.52 -4.39
N LYS A 71 -15.90 -0.19 -4.98
CA LYS A 71 -15.66 -1.31 -5.90
C LYS A 71 -14.92 -0.88 -7.18
N HIS A 72 -15.27 0.27 -7.77
CA HIS A 72 -14.59 0.75 -8.97
C HIS A 72 -13.11 1.05 -8.69
N ILE A 73 -12.77 1.70 -7.57
CA ILE A 73 -11.38 1.94 -7.16
C ILE A 73 -10.63 0.62 -6.96
N ARG A 74 -11.25 -0.37 -6.30
CA ARG A 74 -10.66 -1.71 -6.16
C ARG A 74 -10.34 -2.33 -7.51
N ASN A 75 -11.25 -2.22 -8.47
CA ASN A 75 -11.06 -2.76 -9.81
C ASN A 75 -9.93 -2.02 -10.55
N GLU A 76 -9.88 -0.70 -10.49
CA GLU A 76 -8.80 0.10 -11.10
C GLU A 76 -7.43 -0.27 -10.53
N LEU A 77 -7.33 -0.37 -9.20
CA LEU A 77 -6.09 -0.79 -8.54
C LEU A 77 -5.69 -2.22 -8.93
N LYS A 78 -6.65 -3.13 -9.01
CA LYS A 78 -6.40 -4.53 -9.39
C LYS A 78 -5.96 -4.66 -10.86
N ASN A 79 -6.53 -3.87 -11.76
CA ASN A 79 -6.22 -3.91 -13.19
C ASN A 79 -4.87 -3.28 -13.49
N ASN A 80 -4.52 -2.17 -12.83
CA ASN A 80 -3.27 -1.45 -13.07
C ASN A 80 -2.09 -1.99 -12.24
N PHE A 81 -2.36 -2.64 -11.11
CA PHE A 81 -1.32 -3.21 -10.23
C PHE A 81 -1.55 -4.69 -9.89
N PRO A 82 -1.76 -5.59 -10.87
CA PRO A 82 -2.20 -6.97 -10.62
C PRO A 82 -1.20 -7.77 -9.76
N TYR A 83 0.10 -7.54 -9.94
CA TYR A 83 1.16 -8.23 -9.22
C TYR A 83 1.48 -7.61 -7.85
N SER A 84 0.89 -6.46 -7.55
CA SER A 84 1.08 -5.75 -6.28
C SER A 84 -0.11 -5.93 -5.36
N ILE A 85 -1.05 -6.84 -5.63
CA ILE A 85 -2.15 -7.10 -4.69
C ILE A 85 -1.69 -8.03 -3.57
N TYR A 86 -2.09 -7.69 -2.34
CA TYR A 86 -1.84 -8.54 -1.18
C TYR A 86 -2.79 -9.74 -1.20
N ASN A 87 -2.24 -10.92 -1.45
CA ASN A 87 -2.98 -12.19 -1.49
C ASN A 87 -2.89 -12.99 -0.19
N GLY A 88 -2.26 -12.44 0.85
CA GLY A 88 -2.17 -13.09 2.16
C GLY A 88 -3.45 -12.96 2.98
N LYS A 89 -3.46 -13.60 4.15
CA LYS A 89 -4.59 -13.49 5.09
C LYS A 89 -4.68 -12.07 5.63
N TYR A 90 -5.88 -11.48 5.59
CA TYR A 90 -6.11 -10.15 6.15
C TYR A 90 -5.81 -10.07 7.65
N SER A 91 -5.97 -11.18 8.39
CA SER A 91 -5.57 -11.27 9.80
C SER A 91 -4.11 -10.87 10.02
N ALA A 92 -3.20 -11.21 9.10
CA ALA A 92 -1.79 -10.83 9.22
C ALA A 92 -1.58 -9.31 9.13
N ILE A 93 -2.47 -8.58 8.47
CA ILE A 93 -2.45 -7.11 8.45
C ILE A 93 -2.90 -6.58 9.81
N LEU A 94 -3.99 -7.12 10.35
CA LEU A 94 -4.53 -6.73 11.66
C LEU A 94 -3.53 -7.02 12.79
N ASP A 95 -2.91 -8.19 12.79
CA ASP A 95 -1.89 -8.60 13.76
C ASP A 95 -0.66 -7.66 13.76
N ASN A 96 -0.45 -6.93 12.66
CA ASN A 96 0.67 -6.02 12.46
C ASN A 96 0.24 -4.54 12.41
N VAL A 97 -1.00 -4.20 12.79
CA VAL A 97 -1.49 -2.81 12.72
C VAL A 97 -0.64 -1.86 13.57
N ASN A 98 -0.07 -2.34 14.68
CA ASN A 98 0.84 -1.58 15.54
C ASN A 98 2.23 -1.36 14.91
N ASN A 99 2.57 -2.10 13.85
CA ASN A 99 3.77 -1.90 13.04
C ASN A 99 3.52 -0.92 11.89
N LYS A 100 2.45 -0.13 11.98
CA LYS A 100 2.16 0.96 11.05
C LYS A 100 3.32 1.96 11.08
N ILE A 101 3.89 2.21 9.91
CA ILE A 101 4.97 3.16 9.74
C ILE A 101 4.34 4.52 9.44
N SER A 102 4.34 5.41 10.42
CA SER A 102 3.86 6.79 10.26
C SER A 102 5.02 7.79 10.14
N LYS A 103 4.86 8.75 9.22
CA LYS A 103 5.77 9.85 8.87
C LYS A 103 7.15 9.42 8.33
N GLY A 104 7.42 9.78 7.07
CA GLY A 104 8.77 9.68 6.46
C GLY A 104 9.07 8.38 5.71
N TYR A 105 8.08 7.50 5.55
CA TYR A 105 8.07 6.35 4.64
C TYR A 105 6.99 6.55 3.58
#